data_AF-A0AAV4EJ15-F1
#
_entry.id   AF-A0AAV4EJ15-F1
#
_cell.length_a   1.000
_cell.length_b   1.000
_cell.length_c   1.000
_cell.angle_alpha   90.00
_cell.angle_beta   90.00
_cell.angle_gamma   90.00
#
_symmetry.space_group_name_H-M   'P 1'
#
loop_
_entity.id
_entity.type
_entity.pdbx_description
1 polymer ?
#
loop_
_entity_poly.entity_id
_entity_poly.type
_entity_poly.pdbx_seq_one_letter_code
_entity_poly.pdbx_strand_id
1 'polypeptide(L)'
;MLRRYGVKEMMVTSDHVFNVARDNKKFDISKYALHTINSDSISLEHVDFVRYLNPHFPVMVMELWCGWFDNWRGQSHQTQDINTLDVILSFLMESKSSFNLYMFHGGTNFGFTSGAVNFTKYDLISTTYDYDAPLTEAGDTTPKYFFIREQLLKFYKTISIPHLPEVPPNLPKAKYGSLKVQEIMDWTSLLSVIPMQFQENKLDYMENYRDRLGFHYTVGYIIYSHVLRPGMTWARRPGPHLTGYVSGRLTGVLDGETFYVGTDEGPIQEDDFLWDQKIESMTDGMKREKKQRSLQLDLMVENQGRVNFFHAKSKIINKQRRGLKGQVLREVFGIKDEEWSIKFLHFDKHQCETISKSPAWKSMKNYRRLLEDTEQTQKAAPALYRTYLDIEGSPRDTFVKLDGWTKGIVIVNNFNLGRYWSIGPQKTLYLPAPLLKEGTNEIVVFEEMFPGESITLQNKPVLG
;
A
#
# COMPACT_ATOMS: atom_id res chain seq x y z
N MET A 1 -8.74 -4.22 -31.53
CA MET A 1 -9.23 -5.23 -30.55
C MET A 1 -10.63 -4.87 -30.05
N LEU A 2 -10.82 -3.72 -29.37
CA LEU A 2 -12.10 -3.33 -28.76
C LEU A 2 -13.31 -3.42 -29.71
N ARG A 3 -13.22 -2.89 -30.94
CA ARG A 3 -14.28 -3.02 -31.96
C ARG A 3 -14.65 -4.47 -32.30
N ARG A 4 -13.66 -5.37 -32.31
CA ARG A 4 -13.87 -6.81 -32.57
C ARG A 4 -14.68 -7.46 -31.43
N TYR A 5 -14.56 -6.93 -30.23
CA TYR A 5 -15.34 -7.37 -29.06
C TYR A 5 -16.64 -6.57 -28.88
N GLY A 6 -17.08 -5.81 -29.90
CA GLY A 6 -18.42 -5.22 -29.94
C GLY A 6 -18.52 -3.77 -29.48
N VAL A 7 -17.42 -3.11 -29.10
CA VAL A 7 -17.44 -1.67 -28.76
C VAL A 7 -17.73 -0.85 -30.03
N LYS A 8 -18.85 -0.12 -30.02
CA LYS A 8 -19.35 0.71 -31.13
C LYS A 8 -19.27 2.21 -30.84
N GLU A 9 -19.01 2.56 -29.59
CA GLU A 9 -18.90 3.90 -29.06
C GLU A 9 -17.66 4.62 -29.60
N MET A 10 -17.60 5.92 -29.33
CA MET A 10 -16.44 6.74 -29.68
C MET A 10 -15.19 6.20 -28.99
N MET A 11 -14.17 5.90 -29.78
CA MET A 11 -12.85 5.54 -29.27
C MET A 11 -12.11 6.83 -28.93
N VAL A 12 -11.54 6.87 -27.74
CA VAL A 12 -10.73 8.00 -27.25
C VAL A 12 -9.35 7.51 -26.83
N THR A 13 -8.34 8.36 -27.01
CA THR A 13 -6.99 8.18 -26.43
C THR A 13 -6.64 9.41 -25.63
N SER A 14 -5.92 9.24 -24.54
CA SER A 14 -5.48 10.34 -23.67
C SER A 14 -3.99 10.29 -23.44
N ASP A 15 -3.33 11.43 -23.66
CA ASP A 15 -1.88 11.55 -23.55
C ASP A 15 -1.49 12.94 -23.06
N HIS A 16 -0.28 13.05 -22.52
CA HIS A 16 0.35 14.35 -22.33
C HIS A 16 0.76 14.92 -23.70
N VAL A 17 0.50 16.21 -23.96
CA VAL A 17 0.70 16.86 -25.28
C VAL A 17 2.06 16.58 -25.91
N PHE A 18 3.15 16.61 -25.13
CA PHE A 18 4.51 16.37 -25.62
C PHE A 18 4.83 14.92 -26.06
N ASN A 19 4.04 13.92 -25.67
CA ASN A 19 4.28 12.53 -26.07
C ASN A 19 3.66 12.18 -27.43
N VAL A 20 2.64 12.93 -27.85
CA VAL A 20 1.80 12.62 -29.01
C VAL A 20 2.55 12.85 -30.33
N ALA A 21 3.36 13.92 -30.40
CA ALA A 21 4.20 14.21 -31.56
C ALA A 21 5.27 13.13 -31.82
N ARG A 22 5.65 12.36 -30.79
CA ARG A 22 6.58 11.23 -30.90
C ARG A 22 5.87 9.98 -31.42
N ASP A 23 4.68 9.70 -30.90
CA ASP A 23 3.98 8.43 -31.16
C ASP A 23 3.27 8.42 -32.53
N ASN A 24 2.80 9.60 -33.00
CA ASN A 24 2.23 9.76 -34.35
C ASN A 24 3.24 9.59 -35.50
N LYS A 25 4.56 9.52 -35.24
CA LYS A 25 5.56 9.24 -36.29
C LYS A 25 5.48 7.82 -36.86
N LYS A 26 4.87 6.87 -36.12
CA LYS A 26 4.78 5.46 -36.51
C LYS A 26 3.37 5.03 -36.90
N PHE A 27 2.34 5.65 -36.30
CA PHE A 27 0.94 5.35 -36.55
C PHE A 27 0.10 6.57 -36.23
N ASP A 28 -0.66 7.07 -37.22
CA ASP A 28 -1.53 8.23 -37.04
C ASP A 28 -2.84 7.81 -36.35
N ILE A 29 -2.85 7.93 -35.02
CA ILE A 29 -3.98 7.49 -34.18
C ILE A 29 -5.22 8.36 -34.36
N SER A 30 -5.05 9.60 -34.83
CA SER A 30 -6.14 10.56 -35.05
C SER A 30 -7.17 10.09 -36.08
N LYS A 31 -6.82 9.10 -36.92
CA LYS A 31 -7.74 8.50 -37.89
C LYS A 31 -8.70 7.47 -37.27
N TYR A 32 -8.42 7.00 -36.05
CA TYR A 32 -9.10 5.86 -35.44
C TYR A 32 -9.76 6.17 -34.10
N ALA A 33 -9.28 7.20 -33.40
CA ALA A 33 -9.77 7.62 -32.10
C ALA A 33 -9.68 9.15 -31.97
N LEU A 34 -10.61 9.73 -31.20
CA LEU A 34 -10.52 11.11 -30.74
C LEU A 34 -9.33 11.24 -29.79
N HIS A 35 -8.49 12.23 -30.06
CA HIS A 35 -7.34 12.52 -29.22
C HIS A 35 -7.72 13.52 -28.12
N THR A 36 -7.33 13.22 -26.89
CA THR A 36 -7.63 14.02 -25.70
C THR A 36 -6.36 14.21 -24.86
N ILE A 37 -6.37 15.21 -23.97
CA ILE A 37 -5.16 15.66 -23.26
C ILE A 37 -5.25 15.30 -21.77
N ASN A 38 -4.13 14.89 -21.19
CA ASN A 38 -3.93 14.84 -19.74
C ASN A 38 -3.01 15.99 -19.31
N SER A 39 -3.46 16.84 -18.37
CA SER A 39 -2.68 17.99 -17.92
C SER A 39 -3.18 18.57 -16.60
N ASP A 40 -2.27 19.20 -15.86
CA ASP A 40 -2.55 20.09 -14.72
C ASP A 40 -2.66 21.57 -15.15
N SER A 41 -2.49 21.86 -16.44
CA SER A 41 -2.56 23.20 -17.01
C SER A 41 -3.09 23.18 -18.44
N ILE A 42 -3.67 24.28 -18.91
CA ILE A 42 -4.20 24.38 -20.26
C ILE A 42 -3.91 25.75 -20.86
N SER A 43 -3.58 25.78 -22.15
CA SER A 43 -3.26 27.01 -22.89
C SER A 43 -3.74 26.91 -24.33
N LEU A 44 -3.65 28.01 -25.08
CA LEU A 44 -3.94 28.03 -26.51
C LEU A 44 -3.09 27.02 -27.30
N GLU A 45 -1.83 26.79 -26.90
CA GLU A 45 -0.96 25.80 -27.54
C GLU A 45 -1.55 24.38 -27.48
N HIS A 46 -2.23 24.04 -26.38
CA HIS A 46 -2.89 22.75 -26.23
C HIS A 46 -4.10 22.63 -27.18
N VAL A 47 -4.89 23.71 -27.29
CA VAL A 47 -6.04 23.79 -28.20
C VAL A 47 -5.59 23.68 -29.65
N ASP A 48 -4.56 24.45 -30.02
CA ASP A 48 -4.00 24.47 -31.37
C ASP A 48 -3.38 23.13 -31.72
N PHE A 49 -2.75 22.44 -30.75
CA PHE A 49 -2.23 21.10 -30.96
C PHE A 49 -3.33 20.09 -31.32
N VAL A 50 -4.43 20.05 -30.58
CA VAL A 50 -5.56 19.14 -30.89
C VAL A 50 -6.15 19.45 -32.27
N ARG A 51 -6.31 20.73 -32.60
CA ARG A 51 -6.83 21.17 -33.91
C ARG A 51 -5.85 20.92 -35.06
N TYR A 52 -4.55 20.95 -34.79
CA TYR A 52 -3.51 20.57 -35.76
C TYR A 52 -3.60 19.07 -36.10
N LEU A 53 -3.86 18.21 -35.10
CA LEU A 53 -4.07 16.78 -35.35
C LEU A 53 -5.32 16.54 -36.20
N ASN A 54 -6.43 17.20 -35.85
CA ASN A 54 -7.64 17.20 -36.65
C ASN A 54 -8.49 18.44 -36.34
N PRO A 55 -8.79 19.30 -37.34
CA PRO A 55 -9.50 20.56 -37.09
C PRO A 55 -10.96 20.37 -36.64
N HIS A 56 -11.52 19.16 -36.79
CA HIS A 56 -12.88 18.83 -36.37
C HIS A 56 -12.94 18.20 -34.98
N PHE A 57 -11.82 17.95 -34.32
CA PHE A 57 -11.83 17.36 -32.99
C PHE A 57 -12.32 18.37 -31.94
N PRO A 58 -13.27 17.98 -31.07
CA PRO A 58 -13.52 18.75 -29.86
C PRO A 58 -12.29 18.71 -28.96
N VAL A 59 -11.99 19.82 -28.30
CA VAL A 59 -10.94 19.84 -27.28
C VAL A 59 -11.49 19.23 -26.01
N MET A 60 -10.78 18.23 -25.50
CA MET A 60 -11.11 17.60 -24.23
C MET A 60 -9.85 17.36 -23.41
N VAL A 61 -9.86 17.80 -22.15
CA VAL A 61 -8.90 17.41 -21.12
C VAL A 61 -9.46 16.17 -20.42
N MET A 62 -8.96 14.98 -20.77
CA MET A 62 -9.44 13.71 -20.22
C MET A 62 -9.02 13.49 -18.77
N GLU A 63 -7.85 13.99 -18.38
CA GLU A 63 -7.44 14.02 -16.98
C GLU A 63 -7.00 15.44 -16.66
N LEU A 64 -7.89 16.21 -16.04
CA LEU A 64 -7.56 17.47 -15.41
C LEU A 64 -7.13 17.19 -13.97
N TRP A 65 -5.83 17.21 -13.71
CA TRP A 65 -5.27 16.94 -12.39
C TRP A 65 -5.55 18.12 -11.44
N CYS A 66 -6.65 18.03 -10.69
CA CYS A 66 -7.16 19.09 -9.82
C CYS A 66 -6.66 19.01 -8.35
N GLY A 67 -5.61 18.22 -8.15
CA GLY A 67 -5.04 17.80 -6.88
C GLY A 67 -3.94 16.77 -7.16
N TRP A 68 -3.44 16.07 -6.15
CA TRP A 68 -2.41 15.04 -6.34
C TRP A 68 -2.43 13.98 -5.24
N PHE A 69 -1.88 12.80 -5.52
CA PHE A 69 -1.78 11.72 -4.54
C PHE A 69 -0.57 11.89 -3.61
N ASP A 70 -0.66 11.29 -2.42
CA ASP A 70 0.43 11.26 -1.45
C ASP A 70 1.29 10.01 -1.58
N ASN A 71 2.57 10.15 -1.24
CA ASN A 71 3.48 9.04 -1.01
C ASN A 71 3.91 9.01 0.46
N TRP A 72 4.22 7.82 1.00
CA TRP A 72 4.66 7.69 2.40
C TRP A 72 5.97 8.42 2.73
N ARG A 73 6.81 8.69 1.73
CA ARG A 73 8.05 9.46 1.94
C ARG A 73 7.90 10.94 1.57
N GLY A 74 6.68 11.37 1.22
CA GLY A 74 6.34 12.77 1.00
C GLY A 74 6.45 13.58 2.30
N GLN A 75 6.80 14.87 2.17
CA GLN A 75 6.95 15.76 3.32
C GLN A 75 5.61 16.19 3.91
N SER A 76 4.57 16.29 3.08
CA SER A 76 3.23 16.74 3.46
C SER A 76 2.18 16.15 2.52
N HIS A 77 0.92 16.23 2.96
CA HIS A 77 -0.23 16.00 2.11
C HIS A 77 -0.21 16.97 0.92
N GLN A 78 -0.44 16.46 -0.29
CA GLN A 78 -0.46 17.26 -1.50
C GLN A 78 -1.78 18.01 -1.62
N THR A 79 -1.70 19.31 -1.90
CA THR A 79 -2.87 20.16 -2.15
C THR A 79 -2.64 21.03 -3.37
N GLN A 80 -3.72 21.48 -4.00
CA GLN A 80 -3.71 22.39 -5.13
C GLN A 80 -4.54 23.63 -4.83
N ASP A 81 -3.94 24.79 -5.10
CA ASP A 81 -4.57 26.09 -4.89
C ASP A 81 -5.78 26.30 -5.81
N ILE A 82 -6.83 26.91 -5.26
CA ILE A 82 -8.08 27.15 -5.98
C ILE A 82 -7.88 28.18 -7.10
N ASN A 83 -6.97 29.15 -6.98
CA ASN A 83 -6.76 30.15 -8.04
C ASN A 83 -6.16 29.51 -9.29
N THR A 84 -5.28 28.51 -9.15
CA THR A 84 -4.78 27.73 -10.29
C THR A 84 -5.94 27.05 -11.02
N LEU A 85 -6.85 26.42 -10.26
CA LEU A 85 -8.03 25.76 -10.83
C LEU A 85 -9.00 26.76 -11.50
N ASP A 86 -9.16 27.97 -10.93
CA ASP A 86 -10.00 29.03 -11.52
C ASP A 86 -9.54 29.42 -12.92
N VAL A 87 -8.24 29.66 -13.09
CA VAL A 87 -7.64 30.03 -14.39
C VAL A 87 -7.89 28.94 -15.41
N ILE A 88 -7.71 27.67 -15.01
CA ILE A 88 -7.90 26.52 -15.90
C ILE A 88 -9.38 26.37 -16.30
N LEU A 89 -10.30 26.38 -15.32
CA LEU A 89 -11.72 26.22 -15.60
C LEU A 89 -12.27 27.38 -16.43
N SER A 90 -11.88 28.61 -16.14
CA SER A 90 -12.28 29.78 -16.91
C SER A 90 -11.87 29.64 -18.38
N PHE A 91 -10.61 29.26 -18.65
CA PHE A 91 -10.14 29.01 -20.01
C PHE A 91 -10.92 27.88 -20.70
N LEU A 92 -11.18 26.77 -20.01
CA LEU A 92 -11.93 25.64 -20.57
C LEU A 92 -13.37 26.04 -20.94
N MET A 93 -14.04 26.82 -20.08
CA MET A 93 -15.40 27.30 -20.32
C MET A 93 -15.46 28.30 -21.49
N GLU A 94 -14.55 29.28 -21.53
CA GLU A 94 -14.47 30.28 -22.61
C GLU A 94 -14.17 29.63 -23.97
N SER A 95 -13.25 28.67 -23.98
CA SER A 95 -12.91 27.90 -25.18
C SER A 95 -13.94 26.83 -25.55
N LYS A 96 -14.98 26.62 -24.72
CA LYS A 96 -15.99 25.56 -24.86
C LYS A 96 -15.38 24.17 -24.96
N SER A 97 -14.31 23.94 -24.20
CA SER A 97 -13.60 22.68 -24.12
C SER A 97 -14.25 21.76 -23.09
N SER A 98 -14.25 20.46 -23.35
CA SER A 98 -14.68 19.45 -22.38
C SER A 98 -13.56 19.13 -21.40
N PHE A 99 -13.90 18.69 -20.19
CA PHE A 99 -12.90 18.21 -19.24
C PHE A 99 -13.48 17.12 -18.34
N ASN A 100 -12.59 16.32 -17.77
CA ASN A 100 -12.88 15.33 -16.75
C ASN A 100 -11.92 15.54 -15.55
N LEU A 101 -12.50 15.70 -14.35
CA LEU A 101 -11.75 15.99 -13.13
C LEU A 101 -11.09 14.72 -12.62
N TYR A 102 -9.76 14.70 -12.65
CA TYR A 102 -8.96 13.63 -12.06
C TYR A 102 -8.31 14.18 -10.76
N MET A 103 -8.74 13.78 -9.57
CA MET A 103 -9.93 13.00 -9.25
C MET A 103 -11.07 13.91 -8.82
N PHE A 104 -12.31 13.63 -9.25
CA PHE A 104 -13.50 14.23 -8.64
C PHE A 104 -13.74 13.71 -7.21
N HIS A 105 -13.49 12.42 -7.01
CA HIS A 105 -13.43 11.74 -5.72
C HIS A 105 -12.43 10.60 -5.86
N GLY A 106 -11.36 10.61 -5.06
CA GLY A 106 -10.34 9.56 -5.15
C GLY A 106 -10.59 8.39 -4.20
N GLY A 107 -10.98 8.64 -2.95
CA GLY A 107 -11.32 7.60 -1.97
C GLY A 107 -10.11 6.97 -1.29
N THR A 108 -10.05 5.63 -1.22
CA THR A 108 -9.06 4.89 -0.43
C THR A 108 -8.50 3.70 -1.21
N ASN A 109 -7.18 3.50 -1.14
CA ASN A 109 -6.51 2.30 -1.62
C ASN A 109 -6.58 1.17 -0.56
N PHE A 110 -7.75 0.56 -0.37
CA PHE A 110 -7.93 -0.48 0.66
C PHE A 110 -6.99 -1.69 0.49
N GLY A 111 -6.64 -2.33 1.60
CA GLY A 111 -5.78 -3.51 1.63
C GLY A 111 -4.42 -3.28 0.98
N PHE A 112 -4.09 -4.10 -0.01
CA PHE A 112 -2.82 -4.05 -0.74
C PHE A 112 -2.96 -3.54 -2.18
N THR A 113 -3.95 -2.68 -2.42
CA THR A 113 -4.25 -2.15 -3.75
C THR A 113 -3.43 -0.92 -4.12
N SER A 114 -2.76 -0.27 -3.15
CA SER A 114 -1.90 0.88 -3.45
C SER A 114 -0.76 0.47 -4.38
N GLY A 115 -0.52 1.31 -5.39
CA GLY A 115 0.62 1.17 -6.29
C GLY A 115 1.81 1.99 -5.83
N ALA A 116 2.79 2.12 -6.73
CA ALA A 116 3.97 2.93 -6.50
C ALA A 116 4.34 3.72 -7.75
N VAL A 117 5.19 4.73 -7.59
CA VAL A 117 5.76 5.48 -8.70
C VAL A 117 7.27 5.27 -8.77
N ASN A 118 7.82 5.38 -9.99
CA ASN A 118 9.27 5.38 -10.19
C ASN A 118 9.65 6.44 -11.22
N PHE A 119 9.85 7.66 -10.71
CA PHE A 119 10.40 8.79 -11.46
C PHE A 119 11.93 8.79 -11.41
N THR A 120 12.47 8.92 -10.20
CA THR A 120 13.92 8.84 -9.92
C THR A 120 14.27 7.63 -9.06
N LYS A 121 13.37 7.27 -8.14
CA LYS A 121 13.45 6.12 -7.24
C LYS A 121 12.04 5.58 -6.98
N TYR A 122 11.96 4.36 -6.45
CA TYR A 122 10.70 3.79 -6.00
C TYR A 122 10.08 4.60 -4.86
N ASP A 123 8.82 4.99 -5.01
CA ASP A 123 8.06 5.64 -3.95
C ASP A 123 6.63 5.09 -3.85
N LEU A 124 6.25 4.71 -2.63
CA LEU A 124 5.00 4.02 -2.37
C LEU A 124 3.88 5.04 -2.17
N ILE A 125 2.80 4.90 -2.95
CA ILE A 125 1.58 5.68 -2.79
C ILE A 125 0.92 5.29 -1.45
N SER A 126 0.47 6.31 -0.72
CA SER A 126 -0.17 6.12 0.58
C SER A 126 -1.52 5.39 0.49
N THR A 127 -2.07 4.97 1.63
CA THR A 127 -3.38 4.29 1.65
C THR A 127 -4.50 5.26 1.31
N THR A 128 -4.41 6.51 1.77
CA THR A 128 -5.36 7.54 1.37
C THR A 128 -5.21 7.83 -0.12
N TYR A 129 -6.35 8.00 -0.80
CA TYR A 129 -6.41 8.54 -2.15
C TYR A 129 -7.33 9.77 -2.15
N ASP A 130 -7.31 10.55 -1.07
CA ASP A 130 -8.04 11.82 -0.93
C ASP A 130 -7.81 12.76 -2.12
N TYR A 131 -6.54 12.81 -2.56
CA TYR A 131 -6.10 13.53 -3.76
C TYR A 131 -6.22 15.05 -3.68
N ASP A 132 -6.65 15.63 -2.55
CA ASP A 132 -7.21 16.99 -2.49
C ASP A 132 -8.30 17.19 -3.56
N ALA A 133 -9.11 16.15 -3.76
CA ALA A 133 -10.21 16.15 -4.71
C ALA A 133 -11.35 17.06 -4.24
N PRO A 134 -12.31 17.41 -5.14
CA PRO A 134 -13.53 18.09 -4.77
C PRO A 134 -14.29 17.39 -3.62
N LEU A 135 -14.30 16.07 -3.58
CA LEU A 135 -14.79 15.29 -2.44
C LEU A 135 -13.63 14.65 -1.69
N THR A 136 -13.63 14.74 -0.36
CA THR A 136 -12.60 14.11 0.49
C THR A 136 -12.59 12.59 0.35
N GLU A 137 -11.59 11.92 0.93
CA GLU A 137 -11.53 10.45 1.06
C GLU A 137 -12.85 9.85 1.61
N ALA A 138 -13.50 10.53 2.54
CA ALA A 138 -14.76 10.09 3.15
C ALA A 138 -16.02 10.67 2.46
N GLY A 139 -15.88 11.20 1.24
CA GLY A 139 -16.98 11.69 0.41
C GLY A 139 -17.55 13.05 0.82
N ASP A 140 -16.90 13.78 1.73
CA ASP A 140 -17.39 15.08 2.18
C ASP A 140 -17.14 16.16 1.12
N THR A 141 -18.11 17.05 0.89
CA THR A 141 -17.91 18.21 0.01
C THR A 141 -16.90 19.18 0.58
N THR A 142 -15.97 19.65 -0.26
CA THR A 142 -14.92 20.62 0.12
C THR A 142 -15.22 22.03 -0.39
N PRO A 143 -14.47 23.07 0.06
CA PRO A 143 -14.50 24.38 -0.59
C PRO A 143 -14.23 24.31 -2.11
N LYS A 144 -13.36 23.40 -2.54
CA LYS A 144 -13.04 23.16 -3.96
C LYS A 144 -14.27 22.65 -4.73
N TYR A 145 -15.08 21.76 -4.15
CA TYR A 145 -16.35 21.33 -4.76
C TYR A 145 -17.32 22.49 -5.00
N PHE A 146 -17.54 23.34 -3.98
CA PHE A 146 -18.45 24.46 -4.12
C PHE A 146 -17.95 25.49 -5.13
N PHE A 147 -16.64 25.74 -5.16
CA PHE A 147 -16.01 26.60 -6.16
C PHE A 147 -16.26 26.09 -7.60
N ILE A 148 -15.94 24.83 -7.88
CA ILE A 148 -16.18 24.21 -9.21
C ILE A 148 -17.66 24.30 -9.57
N ARG A 149 -18.53 23.99 -8.62
CA ARG A 149 -19.99 24.02 -8.82
C ARG A 149 -20.49 25.43 -9.16
N GLU A 150 -19.91 26.48 -8.58
CA GLU A 150 -20.22 27.87 -8.91
C GLU A 150 -19.78 28.22 -10.34
N GLN A 151 -18.58 27.83 -10.74
CA GLN A 151 -18.07 28.07 -12.11
C GLN A 151 -18.93 27.36 -13.16
N LEU A 152 -19.33 26.11 -12.89
CA LEU A 152 -20.26 25.38 -13.75
C LEU A 152 -21.61 26.09 -13.84
N LEU A 153 -22.16 26.58 -12.73
CA LEU A 153 -23.44 27.32 -12.74
C LEU A 153 -23.34 28.61 -13.56
N LYS A 154 -22.22 29.35 -13.48
CA LYS A 154 -21.99 30.55 -14.32
C LYS A 154 -22.07 30.20 -15.80
N PHE A 155 -21.37 29.14 -16.22
CA PHE A 155 -21.43 28.65 -17.60
C PHE A 155 -22.85 28.17 -17.99
N TYR A 156 -23.48 27.35 -17.15
CA TYR A 156 -24.78 26.75 -17.44
C TYR A 156 -25.92 27.78 -17.55
N LYS A 157 -25.85 28.90 -16.82
CA LYS A 157 -26.77 30.03 -17.00
C LYS A 157 -26.70 30.63 -18.41
N THR A 158 -25.53 30.61 -19.06
CA THR A 158 -25.38 31.10 -20.45
C THR A 158 -26.12 30.23 -21.47
N ILE A 159 -26.41 28.96 -21.12
CA ILE A 159 -27.19 28.02 -21.94
C ILE A 159 -28.56 27.70 -21.32
N SER A 160 -29.12 28.64 -20.56
CA SER A 160 -30.48 28.60 -20.02
C SER A 160 -30.76 27.50 -18.98
N ILE A 161 -29.74 27.02 -18.27
CA ILE A 161 -29.90 26.14 -17.11
C ILE A 161 -29.77 26.99 -15.82
N PRO A 162 -30.88 27.27 -15.11
CA PRO A 162 -30.90 28.29 -14.06
C PRO A 162 -30.39 27.82 -12.69
N HIS A 163 -30.43 26.52 -12.42
CA HIS A 163 -30.01 25.90 -11.15
C HIS A 163 -29.38 24.53 -11.40
N LEU A 164 -28.47 24.10 -10.51
CA LEU A 164 -27.97 22.72 -10.48
C LEU A 164 -28.62 21.96 -9.31
N PRO A 165 -28.61 20.62 -9.30
CA PRO A 165 -29.23 19.80 -8.27
C PRO A 165 -28.78 20.12 -6.85
N GLU A 166 -29.66 19.87 -5.88
CA GLU A 166 -29.34 20.03 -4.46
C GLU A 166 -28.13 19.18 -4.04
N VAL A 167 -27.34 19.70 -3.10
CA VAL A 167 -26.15 19.02 -2.59
C VAL A 167 -26.55 18.18 -1.39
N PRO A 168 -26.35 16.84 -1.41
CA PRO A 168 -26.62 16.00 -0.25
C PRO A 168 -25.77 16.42 0.96
N PRO A 169 -26.26 16.28 2.20
CA PRO A 169 -25.47 16.56 3.38
C PRO A 169 -24.36 15.52 3.57
N ASN A 170 -23.22 15.96 4.10
CA ASN A 170 -22.11 15.07 4.47
C ASN A 170 -22.53 14.06 5.54
N LEU A 171 -22.03 12.83 5.44
CA LEU A 171 -22.33 11.78 6.40
C LEU A 171 -21.64 12.07 7.76
N PRO A 172 -22.35 11.86 8.90
CA PRO A 172 -21.78 12.15 10.21
C PRO A 172 -20.65 11.17 10.54
N LYS A 173 -19.57 11.70 11.11
CA LYS A 173 -18.40 10.92 11.55
C LYS A 173 -18.37 10.81 13.08
N ALA A 174 -18.00 9.64 13.59
CA ALA A 174 -17.96 9.33 15.02
C ALA A 174 -16.54 9.33 15.58
N LYS A 175 -16.43 9.74 16.85
CA LYS A 175 -15.24 9.58 17.69
C LYS A 175 -15.56 8.51 18.73
N TYR A 176 -15.09 7.29 18.49
CA TYR A 176 -15.30 6.16 19.40
C TYR A 176 -14.26 6.08 20.53
N GLY A 177 -13.23 6.95 20.50
CA GLY A 177 -12.25 7.06 21.58
C GLY A 177 -11.05 6.14 21.40
N SER A 178 -10.29 5.93 22.48
CA SER A 178 -9.07 5.12 22.47
C SER A 178 -9.33 3.75 23.08
N LEU A 179 -9.01 2.70 22.33
CA LEU A 179 -9.21 1.30 22.69
C LEU A 179 -7.86 0.69 23.03
N LYS A 180 -7.68 0.26 24.28
CA LYS A 180 -6.45 -0.46 24.67
C LYS A 180 -6.38 -1.80 23.96
N VAL A 181 -5.17 -2.19 23.57
CA VAL A 181 -4.94 -3.54 23.05
C VAL A 181 -5.23 -4.56 24.13
N GLN A 182 -6.05 -5.57 23.81
CA GLN A 182 -6.52 -6.58 24.75
C GLN A 182 -5.80 -7.92 24.58
N GLU A 183 -5.45 -8.28 23.35
CA GLU A 183 -4.85 -9.56 23.01
C GLU A 183 -3.71 -9.41 22.00
N ILE A 184 -2.79 -10.38 22.02
CA ILE A 184 -1.65 -10.49 21.10
C ILE A 184 -1.57 -11.91 20.54
N MET A 185 -1.20 -12.02 19.27
CA MET A 185 -0.67 -13.24 18.66
C MET A 185 0.76 -12.92 18.21
N ASP A 186 1.74 -13.34 19.01
CA ASP A 186 3.16 -13.15 18.71
C ASP A 186 3.58 -13.89 17.43
N TRP A 187 4.75 -13.55 16.88
CA TRP A 187 5.25 -14.08 15.61
C TRP A 187 5.18 -15.61 15.52
N THR A 188 5.68 -16.32 16.53
CA THR A 188 5.68 -17.79 16.57
C THR A 188 4.26 -18.34 16.55
N SER A 189 3.35 -17.73 17.32
CA SER A 189 1.94 -18.11 17.37
C SER A 189 1.26 -17.85 16.01
N LEU A 190 1.52 -16.71 15.38
CA LEU A 190 1.02 -16.39 14.05
C LEU A 190 1.48 -17.41 13.01
N LEU A 191 2.79 -17.71 12.96
CA LEU A 191 3.30 -18.71 12.02
C LEU A 191 2.75 -20.11 12.26
N SER A 192 2.32 -20.44 13.47
CA SER A 192 1.66 -21.73 13.74
C SER A 192 0.24 -21.82 13.17
N VAL A 193 -0.45 -20.66 13.05
CA VAL A 193 -1.80 -20.56 12.48
C VAL A 193 -1.75 -20.57 10.95
N ILE A 194 -0.72 -19.95 10.37
CA ILE A 194 -0.60 -19.83 8.91
C ILE A 194 0.01 -21.11 8.33
N PRO A 195 -0.69 -21.80 7.41
CA PRO A 195 -0.20 -23.06 6.85
C PRO A 195 1.03 -22.83 5.96
N MET A 196 1.96 -23.79 6.00
CA MET A 196 2.98 -23.94 4.95
C MET A 196 2.29 -24.22 3.62
N GLN A 197 2.66 -23.48 2.58
CA GLN A 197 2.15 -23.66 1.23
C GLN A 197 3.13 -24.40 0.33
N PHE A 198 4.44 -24.13 0.47
CA PHE A 198 5.49 -24.77 -0.32
C PHE A 198 6.68 -25.14 0.53
N GLN A 199 7.46 -26.09 0.01
CA GLN A 199 8.76 -26.48 0.51
C GLN A 199 9.72 -26.45 -0.67
N GLU A 200 10.78 -25.65 -0.57
CA GLU A 200 11.67 -25.35 -1.70
C GLU A 200 13.13 -25.40 -1.31
N ASN A 201 13.97 -25.93 -2.20
CA ASN A 201 15.43 -25.88 -2.04
C ASN A 201 16.05 -24.65 -2.70
N LYS A 202 15.25 -23.89 -3.44
CA LYS A 202 15.67 -22.68 -4.14
C LYS A 202 14.54 -21.68 -4.12
N LEU A 203 14.83 -20.50 -3.58
CA LEU A 203 13.81 -19.47 -3.43
C LEU A 203 13.55 -18.76 -4.75
N ASP A 204 12.28 -18.38 -4.93
CA ASP A 204 11.84 -17.56 -6.04
C ASP A 204 10.84 -16.52 -5.56
N TYR A 205 10.51 -15.57 -6.43
CA TYR A 205 9.58 -14.49 -6.12
C TYR A 205 8.15 -15.01 -5.93
N MET A 206 7.35 -14.26 -5.17
CA MET A 206 5.96 -14.61 -4.84
C MET A 206 5.12 -14.94 -6.07
N GLU A 207 5.35 -14.24 -7.19
CA GLU A 207 4.60 -14.44 -8.43
C GLU A 207 4.92 -15.77 -9.12
N ASN A 208 5.96 -16.50 -8.73
CA ASN A 208 6.26 -17.80 -9.30
C ASN A 208 5.58 -18.95 -8.54
N TYR A 209 5.03 -18.67 -7.35
CA TYR A 209 4.19 -19.61 -6.61
C TYR A 209 2.73 -19.47 -7.02
N ARG A 210 2.03 -20.61 -7.10
CA ARG A 210 0.62 -20.68 -7.49
C ARG A 210 -0.19 -21.50 -6.51
N ASP A 211 -1.38 -21.03 -6.17
CA ASP A 211 -2.32 -21.81 -5.38
C ASP A 211 -2.84 -23.05 -6.16
N ARG A 212 -3.70 -23.84 -5.50
CA ARG A 212 -4.29 -25.05 -6.10
C ARG A 212 -5.20 -24.78 -7.31
N LEU A 213 -5.64 -23.54 -7.49
CA LEU A 213 -6.48 -23.10 -8.61
C LEU A 213 -5.63 -22.48 -9.74
N GLY A 214 -4.31 -22.38 -9.56
CA GLY A 214 -3.38 -21.83 -10.53
C GLY A 214 -3.20 -20.32 -10.44
N PHE A 215 -3.84 -19.65 -9.47
CA PHE A 215 -3.68 -18.21 -9.24
C PHE A 215 -2.35 -17.93 -8.56
N HIS A 216 -1.69 -16.86 -9.01
CA HIS A 216 -0.40 -16.45 -8.47
C HIS A 216 -0.57 -15.72 -7.13
N TYR A 217 0.39 -15.92 -6.24
CA TYR A 217 0.52 -15.08 -5.05
C TYR A 217 1.14 -13.74 -5.43
N THR A 218 0.38 -12.65 -5.28
CA THR A 218 0.79 -11.35 -5.84
C THR A 218 0.70 -10.18 -4.86
N VAL A 219 0.14 -10.34 -3.67
CA VAL A 219 -0.05 -9.26 -2.68
C VAL A 219 0.28 -9.73 -1.26
N GLY A 220 0.51 -8.75 -0.38
CA GLY A 220 0.81 -8.98 1.03
C GLY A 220 2.26 -9.33 1.30
N TYR A 221 2.49 -10.34 2.13
CA TYR A 221 3.82 -10.76 2.58
C TYR A 221 4.10 -12.21 2.14
N ILE A 222 5.35 -12.48 1.79
CA ILE A 222 5.90 -13.84 1.63
C ILE A 222 6.94 -14.08 2.72
N ILE A 223 6.89 -15.25 3.34
CA ILE A 223 7.75 -15.64 4.46
C ILE A 223 8.52 -16.88 4.05
N TYR A 224 9.85 -16.79 4.14
CA TYR A 224 10.77 -17.89 3.89
C TYR A 224 11.34 -18.34 5.24
N SER A 225 10.97 -19.54 5.67
CA SER A 225 11.33 -20.10 6.98
C SER A 225 12.35 -21.22 6.81
N HIS A 226 13.41 -21.22 7.61
CA HIS A 226 14.44 -22.25 7.63
C HIS A 226 14.91 -22.53 9.07
N VAL A 227 15.31 -23.78 9.34
CA VAL A 227 15.83 -24.20 10.64
C VAL A 227 17.35 -24.27 10.58
N LEU A 228 18.03 -23.34 11.26
CA LEU A 228 19.48 -23.35 11.41
C LEU A 228 19.88 -24.43 12.42
N ARG A 229 20.44 -25.55 11.93
CA ARG A 229 20.81 -26.70 12.77
C ARG A 229 22.10 -26.45 13.58
N PRO A 230 22.29 -27.13 14.72
CA PRO A 230 23.57 -27.18 15.42
C PRO A 230 24.72 -27.54 14.46
N GLY A 231 25.80 -26.77 14.44
CA GLY A 231 26.92 -26.94 13.50
C GLY A 231 26.88 -26.06 12.25
N MET A 232 25.69 -25.63 11.79
CA MET A 232 25.56 -24.47 10.89
C MET A 232 25.83 -23.15 11.65
N THR A 233 25.66 -23.21 12.98
CA THR A 233 25.87 -22.10 13.91
C THR A 233 27.33 -22.03 14.38
N TRP A 234 28.07 -21.08 13.79
CA TRP A 234 29.40 -20.55 14.16
C TRP A 234 30.35 -21.46 14.95
N ALA A 235 30.81 -22.56 14.35
CA ALA A 235 32.01 -23.25 14.81
C ALA A 235 33.25 -22.73 14.05
N ARG A 236 33.80 -21.60 14.52
CA ARG A 236 35.18 -21.11 14.23
C ARG A 236 35.47 -20.29 12.93
N ARG A 237 34.42 -19.79 12.25
CA ARG A 237 34.34 -18.88 11.05
C ARG A 237 34.62 -19.53 9.68
N PRO A 238 33.82 -19.26 8.61
CA PRO A 238 32.71 -18.30 8.46
C PRO A 238 31.31 -18.84 8.81
N GLY A 239 30.37 -17.93 9.07
CA GLY A 239 28.96 -18.23 9.32
C GLY A 239 28.09 -18.14 8.06
N PRO A 240 26.78 -18.43 8.17
CA PRO A 240 25.85 -18.26 7.07
C PRO A 240 25.85 -16.78 6.62
N HIS A 241 26.10 -16.55 5.33
CA HIS A 241 25.86 -15.25 4.71
C HIS A 241 24.48 -15.28 4.07
N LEU A 242 23.67 -14.25 4.33
CA LEU A 242 22.45 -14.04 3.57
C LEU A 242 22.84 -13.40 2.23
N THR A 243 22.61 -14.14 1.16
CA THR A 243 22.89 -13.72 -0.22
C THR A 243 21.64 -13.82 -1.09
N GLY A 244 21.68 -13.33 -2.32
CA GLY A 244 20.59 -13.52 -3.30
C GLY A 244 20.07 -12.21 -3.89
N TYR A 245 18.80 -12.18 -4.26
CA TYR A 245 18.14 -10.98 -4.75
C TYR A 245 16.89 -10.73 -3.92
N VAL A 246 16.77 -9.53 -3.37
CA VAL A 246 15.57 -9.08 -2.64
C VAL A 246 14.81 -8.10 -3.53
N SER A 247 13.50 -8.25 -3.62
CA SER A 247 12.64 -7.23 -4.20
C SER A 247 11.43 -6.99 -3.30
N GLY A 248 11.28 -5.77 -2.81
CA GLY A 248 10.36 -5.41 -1.72
C GLY A 248 11.10 -5.16 -0.41
N ARG A 249 10.34 -5.02 0.69
CA ARG A 249 10.90 -4.70 2.01
C ARG A 249 11.11 -5.95 2.85
N LEU A 250 12.36 -6.24 3.22
CA LEU A 250 12.73 -7.46 3.93
C LEU A 250 12.97 -7.22 5.43
N THR A 251 12.36 -8.06 6.26
CA THR A 251 12.57 -8.16 7.69
C THR A 251 13.06 -9.57 8.03
N GLY A 252 14.19 -9.68 8.73
CA GLY A 252 14.66 -10.95 9.29
C GLY A 252 14.12 -11.15 10.70
N VAL A 253 13.75 -12.37 11.06
CA VAL A 253 13.33 -12.76 12.41
C VAL A 253 14.07 -14.04 12.80
N LEU A 254 14.76 -14.02 13.95
CA LEU A 254 15.51 -15.16 14.48
C LEU A 254 14.94 -15.53 15.84
N ASP A 255 14.39 -16.74 15.98
CA ASP A 255 13.73 -17.20 17.22
C ASP A 255 12.69 -16.19 17.76
N GLY A 256 11.93 -15.57 16.86
CA GLY A 256 10.91 -14.57 17.20
C GLY A 256 11.44 -13.18 17.53
N GLU A 257 12.71 -12.88 17.26
CA GLU A 257 13.32 -11.55 17.41
C GLU A 257 13.68 -10.95 16.06
N THR A 258 13.17 -9.75 15.74
CA THR A 258 13.54 -9.05 14.51
C THR A 258 15.00 -8.67 14.54
N PHE A 259 15.64 -8.89 13.40
CA PHE A 259 16.98 -8.43 13.11
C PHE A 259 16.97 -7.75 11.74
N TYR A 260 17.70 -6.65 11.61
CA TYR A 260 17.74 -5.90 10.36
C TYR A 260 18.70 -6.57 9.39
N VAL A 261 18.20 -6.89 8.20
CA VAL A 261 19.05 -7.18 7.05
C VAL A 261 19.00 -5.93 6.19
N GLY A 262 20.10 -5.20 6.11
CA GLY A 262 20.16 -3.79 5.72
C GLY A 262 21.14 -3.01 6.61
N THR A 263 21.48 -1.77 6.27
CA THR A 263 22.32 -0.89 7.11
C THR A 263 21.77 -0.77 8.54
N ASP A 264 22.54 -0.22 9.48
CA ASP A 264 22.13 0.04 10.88
C ASP A 264 20.85 0.92 11.04
N GLU A 265 20.21 1.31 9.93
CA GLU A 265 19.12 2.28 9.83
C GLU A 265 17.73 1.66 9.53
N GLY A 266 17.60 0.32 9.46
CA GLY A 266 16.30 -0.36 9.32
C GLY A 266 16.19 -1.34 8.14
N PRO A 267 14.97 -1.80 7.79
CA PRO A 267 14.77 -2.82 6.75
C PRO A 267 15.19 -2.36 5.37
N ILE A 268 15.76 -3.27 4.55
CA ILE A 268 16.05 -2.99 3.13
C ILE A 268 14.78 -2.49 2.45
N GLN A 269 14.88 -1.32 1.82
CA GLN A 269 13.81 -0.72 1.03
C GLN A 269 13.99 -1.05 -0.46
N GLU A 270 12.95 -0.85 -1.25
CA GLU A 270 12.91 -1.31 -2.64
C GLU A 270 13.93 -0.63 -3.56
N ASP A 271 14.79 -1.47 -4.13
CA ASP A 271 15.55 -1.37 -5.39
C ASP A 271 16.13 -2.79 -5.63
N ASP A 272 16.08 -3.34 -6.85
CA ASP A 272 16.56 -4.72 -7.15
C ASP A 272 18.09 -4.83 -7.01
N PHE A 273 18.61 -4.94 -5.79
CA PHE A 273 20.03 -5.10 -5.51
C PHE A 273 20.40 -6.57 -5.29
N LEU A 274 21.62 -6.93 -5.71
CA LEU A 274 22.34 -8.05 -5.10
C LEU A 274 22.61 -7.66 -3.65
N TRP A 275 21.91 -8.28 -2.70
CA TRP A 275 22.33 -8.23 -1.30
C TRP A 275 23.41 -9.29 -1.07
N ASP A 276 24.56 -8.83 -0.59
CA ASP A 276 25.63 -9.67 -0.06
C ASP A 276 25.92 -9.13 1.35
N GLN A 277 25.05 -9.51 2.29
CA GLN A 277 25.12 -9.01 3.66
C GLN A 277 25.75 -10.03 4.59
N LYS A 278 26.79 -9.54 5.27
CA LYS A 278 27.47 -10.28 6.31
C LYS A 278 26.68 -10.16 7.62
N ILE A 279 26.02 -11.23 8.05
CA ILE A 279 25.32 -11.30 9.36
C ILE A 279 26.31 -11.43 10.53
N GLU A 280 27.46 -10.73 10.48
CA GLU A 280 28.52 -10.89 11.48
C GLU A 280 28.25 -10.15 12.79
N SER A 281 27.50 -9.04 12.78
CA SER A 281 27.34 -8.17 13.96
C SER A 281 26.26 -8.61 14.96
N MET A 282 25.25 -9.37 14.52
CA MET A 282 24.06 -9.65 15.36
C MET A 282 24.08 -11.00 16.08
N THR A 283 25.12 -11.80 15.86
CA THR A 283 25.35 -13.06 16.60
C THR A 283 26.66 -13.03 17.38
N ASP A 284 27.28 -11.85 17.51
CA ASP A 284 28.57 -11.68 18.19
C ASP A 284 28.50 -12.07 19.68
N GLY A 285 27.30 -12.04 20.30
CA GLY A 285 26.99 -12.56 21.64
C GLY A 285 26.67 -14.06 21.72
N MET A 286 26.38 -14.74 20.60
CA MET A 286 25.99 -16.16 20.57
C MET A 286 27.19 -17.12 20.70
N LYS A 287 28.43 -16.61 20.72
CA LYS A 287 29.68 -17.39 20.74
C LYS A 287 29.97 -18.19 22.03
N ARG A 288 29.04 -18.23 23.01
CA ARG A 288 29.31 -18.81 24.33
C ARG A 288 28.30 -19.82 24.87
N GLU A 289 27.33 -20.30 24.09
CA GLU A 289 26.49 -21.41 24.57
C GLU A 289 27.16 -22.77 24.32
N LYS A 290 27.43 -23.51 25.40
CA LYS A 290 28.01 -24.88 25.37
C LYS A 290 27.06 -25.94 24.78
N LYS A 291 25.78 -25.59 24.54
CA LYS A 291 24.77 -26.45 23.92
C LYS A 291 24.27 -25.77 22.65
N GLN A 292 24.78 -26.15 21.49
CA GLN A 292 24.25 -25.67 20.22
C GLN A 292 22.83 -26.21 20.04
N ARG A 293 21.84 -25.32 20.02
CA ARG A 293 20.43 -25.64 19.70
C ARG A 293 20.09 -25.18 18.28
N SER A 294 19.05 -25.76 17.70
CA SER A 294 18.49 -25.28 16.44
C SER A 294 17.84 -23.91 16.64
N LEU A 295 17.93 -23.03 15.64
CA LEU A 295 17.28 -21.72 15.62
C LEU A 295 16.32 -21.63 14.45
N GLN A 296 15.17 -20.98 14.65
CA GLN A 296 14.21 -20.67 13.60
C GLN A 296 14.59 -19.35 12.94
N LEU A 297 14.91 -19.38 11.64
CA LEU A 297 15.14 -18.21 10.80
C LEU A 297 13.92 -17.99 9.92
N ASP A 298 13.30 -16.82 10.02
CA ASP A 298 12.23 -16.38 9.12
C ASP A 298 12.65 -15.10 8.40
N LEU A 299 12.50 -15.08 7.08
CA LEU A 299 12.71 -13.91 6.23
C LEU A 299 11.37 -13.49 5.67
N MET A 300 10.84 -12.37 6.14
CA MET A 300 9.56 -11.82 5.71
C MET A 300 9.78 -10.70 4.70
N VAL A 301 9.31 -10.88 3.46
CA VAL A 301 9.31 -9.83 2.44
C VAL A 301 7.90 -9.27 2.25
N GLU A 302 7.76 -7.98 2.49
CA GLU A 302 6.56 -7.21 2.16
C GLU A 302 6.58 -6.80 0.68
N ASN A 303 5.52 -7.16 -0.06
CA ASN A 303 5.20 -6.46 -1.29
C ASN A 303 4.56 -5.13 -0.92
N GLN A 304 5.33 -4.04 -1.02
CA GLN A 304 4.88 -2.70 -0.68
C GLN A 304 3.86 -2.14 -1.68
N GLY A 305 3.87 -2.59 -2.92
CA GLY A 305 3.08 -2.09 -4.04
C GLY A 305 3.92 -2.22 -5.31
N ARG A 306 3.29 -2.42 -6.48
CA ARG A 306 4.01 -2.42 -7.76
C ARG A 306 3.90 -1.05 -8.41
N VAL A 307 4.98 -0.62 -9.05
CA VAL A 307 5.06 0.60 -9.86
C VAL A 307 3.97 0.57 -10.93
N ASN A 308 3.10 1.56 -10.89
CA ASN A 308 2.03 1.77 -11.86
C ASN A 308 2.28 3.01 -12.75
N PHE A 309 3.26 3.84 -12.39
CA PHE A 309 3.70 4.98 -13.19
C PHE A 309 5.23 5.11 -13.23
N PHE A 310 5.79 5.30 -14.43
CA PHE A 310 7.24 5.34 -14.67
C PHE A 310 7.58 6.16 -15.92
N HIS A 311 8.83 6.61 -16.06
CA HIS A 311 9.28 7.28 -17.28
C HIS A 311 9.30 6.34 -18.50
N ALA A 312 8.76 6.81 -19.64
CA ALA A 312 8.48 6.04 -20.86
C ALA A 312 9.63 5.17 -21.46
N LYS A 313 10.89 5.38 -21.08
CA LYS A 313 12.03 4.54 -21.53
C LYS A 313 12.26 3.31 -20.64
N SER A 314 11.60 3.24 -19.48
CA SER A 314 11.77 2.15 -18.53
C SER A 314 10.93 0.93 -18.91
N LYS A 315 11.51 -0.26 -18.73
CA LYS A 315 10.79 -1.55 -18.82
C LYS A 315 10.43 -2.10 -17.43
N ILE A 316 10.44 -1.24 -16.41
CA ILE A 316 10.31 -1.65 -15.02
C ILE A 316 9.05 -2.47 -14.78
N ILE A 317 7.92 -2.12 -15.43
CA ILE A 317 6.64 -2.81 -15.22
C ILE A 317 6.70 -4.32 -15.50
N ASN A 318 7.51 -4.75 -16.47
CA ASN A 318 7.66 -6.17 -16.83
C ASN A 318 8.62 -6.92 -15.90
N LYS A 319 9.43 -6.19 -15.13
CA LYS A 319 10.50 -6.73 -14.28
C LYS A 319 10.13 -6.75 -12.81
N GLN A 320 9.06 -6.09 -12.41
CA GLN A 320 8.64 -6.04 -11.01
C GLN A 320 8.30 -7.44 -10.51
N ARG A 321 9.10 -7.91 -9.57
CA ARG A 321 8.87 -9.12 -8.81
C ARG A 321 8.94 -8.78 -7.34
N ARG A 322 8.46 -9.66 -6.46
CA ARG A 322 8.48 -9.42 -5.02
C ARG A 322 8.85 -10.68 -4.27
N GLY A 323 9.72 -10.57 -3.28
CA GLY A 323 10.24 -11.72 -2.53
C GLY A 323 11.76 -11.87 -2.66
N LEU A 324 12.22 -13.09 -2.38
CA LEU A 324 13.61 -13.49 -2.45
C LEU A 324 13.81 -14.41 -3.64
N LYS A 325 14.93 -14.25 -4.35
CA LYS A 325 15.30 -15.15 -5.43
C LYS A 325 16.74 -15.61 -5.32
N GLY A 326 16.94 -16.90 -5.59
CA GLY A 326 18.25 -17.52 -5.70
C GLY A 326 18.64 -18.27 -4.44
N GLN A 327 19.95 -18.42 -4.27
CA GLN A 327 20.53 -19.11 -3.13
C GLN A 327 20.68 -18.11 -1.98
N VAL A 328 19.96 -18.35 -0.89
CA VAL A 328 19.82 -17.36 0.18
C VAL A 328 20.81 -17.58 1.31
N LEU A 329 21.18 -18.83 1.58
CA LEU A 329 22.21 -19.13 2.58
C LEU A 329 23.49 -19.55 1.86
N ARG A 330 24.46 -18.63 1.75
CA ARG A 330 25.79 -19.02 1.31
C ARG A 330 26.57 -19.54 2.51
N GLU A 331 26.71 -20.86 2.57
CA GLU A 331 27.68 -21.48 3.46
C GLU A 331 29.09 -21.42 2.88
N VAL A 332 30.06 -21.00 3.70
CA VAL A 332 31.47 -21.01 3.28
C VAL A 332 32.12 -22.41 3.43
N PHE A 333 31.38 -23.42 3.92
CA PHE A 333 31.92 -24.77 4.16
C PHE A 333 31.06 -25.95 3.65
N GLY A 334 30.08 -25.73 2.77
CA GLY A 334 29.62 -26.78 1.86
C GLY A 334 28.51 -27.73 2.33
N ILE A 335 27.60 -27.33 3.21
CA ILE A 335 26.29 -28.00 3.31
C ILE A 335 25.40 -27.44 2.19
N LYS A 336 24.67 -28.34 1.51
CA LYS A 336 23.95 -28.06 0.25
C LYS A 336 22.43 -28.08 0.38
N ASP A 337 21.90 -28.34 1.58
CA ASP A 337 20.48 -28.62 1.78
C ASP A 337 19.75 -27.42 2.42
N GLU A 338 19.44 -26.42 1.60
CA GLU A 338 18.63 -25.25 1.95
C GLU A 338 17.14 -25.56 1.86
N GLU A 339 16.59 -26.39 2.74
CA GLU A 339 15.14 -26.66 2.72
C GLU A 339 14.36 -25.51 3.35
N TRP A 340 13.61 -24.76 2.55
CA TRP A 340 12.80 -23.63 3.00
C TRP A 340 11.31 -23.97 3.03
N SER A 341 10.64 -23.58 4.10
CA SER A 341 9.18 -23.57 4.22
C SER A 341 8.65 -22.20 3.81
N ILE A 342 7.73 -22.17 2.86
CA ILE A 342 7.18 -20.92 2.30
C ILE A 342 5.75 -20.71 2.79
N LYS A 343 5.50 -19.55 3.38
CA LYS A 343 4.19 -19.09 3.85
C LYS A 343 3.83 -17.73 3.27
N PHE A 344 2.55 -17.40 3.30
CA PHE A 344 2.08 -16.11 2.80
C PHE A 344 1.06 -15.48 3.74
N LEU A 345 1.14 -14.16 3.89
CA LEU A 345 0.14 -13.34 4.58
C LEU A 345 -0.51 -12.41 3.56
N HIS A 346 -1.67 -12.81 3.04
CA HIS A 346 -2.46 -12.00 2.09
C HIS A 346 -3.50 -11.14 2.78
N PHE A 347 -3.90 -11.51 4.00
CA PHE A 347 -4.96 -10.86 4.77
C PHE A 347 -6.25 -10.69 3.95
N ASP A 348 -6.56 -11.69 3.12
CA ASP A 348 -7.89 -11.82 2.54
C ASP A 348 -8.91 -12.19 3.64
N LYS A 349 -10.20 -12.11 3.29
CA LYS A 349 -11.28 -12.39 4.23
C LYS A 349 -11.15 -13.76 4.90
N HIS A 350 -10.76 -14.79 4.17
CA HIS A 350 -10.69 -16.16 4.69
C HIS A 350 -9.51 -16.35 5.66
N GLN A 351 -8.35 -15.81 5.31
CA GLN A 351 -7.18 -15.82 6.19
C GLN A 351 -7.44 -15.00 7.46
N CYS A 352 -8.08 -13.83 7.34
CA CYS A 352 -8.46 -13.01 8.48
C CYS A 352 -9.47 -13.74 9.39
N GLU A 353 -10.48 -14.41 8.84
CA GLU A 353 -11.42 -15.22 9.62
C GLU A 353 -10.73 -16.37 10.37
N THR A 354 -9.74 -17.01 9.74
CA THR A 354 -8.93 -18.08 10.34
C THR A 354 -8.10 -17.55 11.51
N ILE A 355 -7.46 -16.39 11.33
CA ILE A 355 -6.70 -15.70 12.38
C ILE A 355 -7.63 -15.31 13.54
N SER A 356 -8.78 -14.70 13.26
CA SER A 356 -9.74 -14.21 14.26
C SER A 356 -10.23 -15.34 15.19
N LYS A 357 -10.58 -16.49 14.61
CA LYS A 357 -11.11 -17.67 15.33
C LYS A 357 -10.04 -18.53 16.01
N SER A 358 -8.76 -18.26 15.79
CA SER A 358 -7.67 -19.08 16.31
C SER A 358 -7.60 -19.05 17.83
N PRO A 359 -7.31 -20.18 18.52
CA PRO A 359 -7.04 -20.18 19.96
C PRO A 359 -5.64 -19.64 20.31
N ALA A 360 -4.83 -19.25 19.31
CA ALA A 360 -3.46 -18.79 19.51
C ALA A 360 -3.36 -17.36 20.09
N TRP A 361 -4.49 -16.65 20.23
CA TRP A 361 -4.55 -15.34 20.89
C TRP A 361 -4.27 -15.46 22.40
N LYS A 362 -3.43 -14.57 22.90
CA LYS A 362 -3.08 -14.46 24.32
C LYS A 362 -3.57 -13.12 24.85
N SER A 363 -4.19 -13.10 26.03
CA SER A 363 -4.48 -11.84 26.70
C SER A 363 -3.17 -11.06 26.96
N MET A 364 -3.18 -9.75 26.71
CA MET A 364 -2.05 -8.86 26.97
C MET A 364 -1.59 -8.92 28.43
N LYS A 365 -2.51 -9.15 29.38
CA LYS A 365 -2.17 -9.31 30.80
C LYS A 365 -1.29 -10.55 31.03
N ASN A 366 -1.68 -11.68 30.44
CA ASN A 366 -0.93 -12.93 30.57
C ASN A 366 0.40 -12.87 29.83
N TYR A 367 0.42 -12.22 28.65
CA TYR A 367 1.64 -12.04 27.88
C TYR A 367 2.68 -11.17 28.61
N ARG A 368 2.26 -10.04 29.19
CA ARG A 368 3.17 -9.19 29.99
C ARG A 368 3.72 -9.94 31.22
N ARG A 369 2.86 -10.68 31.91
CA ARG A 369 3.30 -11.52 33.04
C ARG A 369 4.31 -12.58 32.60
N LEU A 370 4.12 -13.22 31.44
CA LEU A 370 5.07 -14.18 30.90
C LEU A 370 6.44 -13.52 30.61
N LEU A 371 6.44 -12.31 30.06
CA LEU A 371 7.67 -11.54 29.83
C LEU A 371 8.37 -11.22 31.16
N GLU A 372 7.63 -10.76 32.16
CA GLU A 372 8.15 -10.50 33.51
C GLU A 372 8.72 -11.77 34.17
N ASP A 373 7.96 -12.87 34.17
CA ASP A 373 8.35 -14.16 34.77
C ASP A 373 9.59 -14.78 34.09
N THR A 374 9.83 -14.44 32.81
CA THR A 374 10.99 -14.92 32.03
C THR A 374 12.14 -13.92 31.96
N GLU A 375 12.02 -12.78 32.65
CA GLU A 375 12.96 -11.65 32.56
C GLU A 375 13.24 -11.20 31.11
N GLN A 376 12.23 -11.32 30.25
CA GLN A 376 12.29 -10.91 28.84
C GLN A 376 11.60 -9.57 28.66
N THR A 377 12.13 -8.75 27.75
CA THR A 377 11.42 -7.57 27.25
C THR A 377 10.62 -7.96 26.00
N GLN A 378 9.57 -7.20 25.71
CA GLN A 378 8.88 -7.34 24.43
C GLN A 378 9.86 -6.99 23.31
N LYS A 379 10.20 -8.00 22.50
CA LYS A 379 11.11 -7.86 21.37
C LYS A 379 10.43 -7.13 20.22
N ALA A 380 11.20 -6.41 19.42
CA ALA A 380 10.73 -5.98 18.10
C ALA A 380 10.48 -7.24 17.27
N ALA A 381 9.23 -7.47 16.86
CA ALA A 381 8.85 -8.65 16.08
C ALA A 381 7.50 -8.39 15.41
N PRO A 382 7.27 -8.92 14.19
CA PRO A 382 5.96 -8.81 13.61
C PRO A 382 4.94 -9.61 14.44
N ALA A 383 3.81 -9.00 14.76
CA ALA A 383 2.77 -9.62 15.58
C ALA A 383 1.40 -9.03 15.27
N LEU A 384 0.35 -9.77 15.63
CA LEU A 384 -1.02 -9.26 15.59
C LEU A 384 -1.45 -8.82 16.98
N TYR A 385 -2.14 -7.69 17.02
CA TYR A 385 -2.70 -7.10 18.23
C TYR A 385 -4.19 -6.89 18.01
N ARG A 386 -5.02 -7.27 18.99
CA ARG A 386 -6.48 -7.22 18.87
C ARG A 386 -7.12 -6.42 20.00
N THR A 387 -8.14 -5.66 19.64
CA THR A 387 -9.08 -5.03 20.56
C THR A 387 -10.50 -5.11 20.00
N TYR A 388 -11.47 -4.69 20.80
CA TYR A 388 -12.88 -4.71 20.44
C TYR A 388 -13.49 -3.33 20.66
N LEU A 389 -14.37 -2.97 19.73
CA LEU A 389 -15.20 -1.77 19.78
C LEU A 389 -16.67 -2.18 19.91
N ASP A 390 -17.31 -1.80 21.01
CA ASP A 390 -18.76 -1.94 21.16
C ASP A 390 -19.45 -0.64 20.71
N ILE A 391 -20.39 -0.76 19.77
CA ILE A 391 -21.18 0.36 19.25
C ILE A 391 -22.64 0.18 19.65
N GLU A 392 -23.20 1.18 20.31
CA GLU A 392 -24.64 1.28 20.54
C GLU A 392 -25.31 2.01 19.37
N GLY A 393 -26.32 1.38 18.75
CA GLY A 393 -27.03 1.92 17.60
C GLY A 393 -26.25 1.89 16.28
N SER A 394 -26.64 2.74 15.33
CA SER A 394 -26.10 2.71 13.97
C SER A 394 -24.64 3.19 13.92
N PRO A 395 -23.72 2.41 13.32
CA PRO A 395 -22.33 2.81 13.16
C PRO A 395 -22.21 4.02 12.23
N ARG A 396 -21.11 4.75 12.38
CA ARG A 396 -20.76 5.93 11.60
C ARG A 396 -19.31 5.84 11.14
N ASP A 397 -19.00 6.57 10.08
CA ASP A 397 -17.63 6.70 9.58
C ASP A 397 -16.70 7.19 10.70
N THR A 398 -15.49 6.68 10.73
CA THR A 398 -14.46 7.08 11.70
C THR A 398 -13.07 6.95 11.06
N PHE A 399 -12.04 7.34 11.80
CA PHE A 399 -10.66 7.31 11.34
C PHE A 399 -9.78 6.64 12.40
N VAL A 400 -9.07 5.60 11.99
CA VAL A 400 -8.15 4.84 12.84
C VAL A 400 -6.82 5.57 12.91
N LYS A 401 -6.42 5.97 14.12
CA LYS A 401 -5.13 6.59 14.43
C LYS A 401 -4.30 5.66 15.31
N LEU A 402 -3.04 5.48 14.93
CA LEU A 402 -2.11 4.53 15.52
C LEU A 402 -0.88 5.24 16.09
N ASP A 403 -1.09 6.09 17.09
CA ASP A 403 0.01 6.77 17.80
C ASP A 403 0.89 5.74 18.56
N GLY A 404 2.21 5.85 18.39
CA GLY A 404 3.18 4.95 19.02
C GLY A 404 3.39 3.61 18.29
N TRP A 405 2.63 3.35 17.22
CA TRP A 405 2.86 2.22 16.33
C TRP A 405 3.85 2.59 15.23
N THR A 406 4.44 1.60 14.56
CA THR A 406 5.47 1.85 13.56
C THR A 406 4.98 1.63 12.15
N LYS A 407 4.63 0.39 11.78
CA LYS A 407 4.23 0.07 10.41
C LYS A 407 3.48 -1.25 10.35
N GLY A 408 2.45 -1.30 9.50
CA GLY A 408 1.81 -2.55 9.15
C GLY A 408 0.44 -2.33 8.53
N ILE A 409 -0.56 -3.13 8.91
CA ILE A 409 -1.94 -3.02 8.40
C ILE A 409 -2.98 -3.05 9.52
N VAL A 410 -4.16 -2.52 9.23
CA VAL A 410 -5.35 -2.62 10.10
C VAL A 410 -6.39 -3.51 9.44
N ILE A 411 -6.99 -4.39 10.21
CA ILE A 411 -8.07 -5.29 9.81
C ILE A 411 -9.26 -5.02 10.73
N VAL A 412 -10.44 -4.79 10.15
CA VAL A 412 -11.68 -4.56 10.90
C VAL A 412 -12.71 -5.58 10.43
N ASN A 413 -13.25 -6.39 11.35
CA ASN A 413 -14.25 -7.41 11.02
C ASN A 413 -13.86 -8.28 9.79
N ASN A 414 -12.61 -8.76 9.75
CA ASN A 414 -12.00 -9.53 8.65
C ASN A 414 -11.77 -8.77 7.33
N PHE A 415 -11.94 -7.45 7.31
CA PHE A 415 -11.63 -6.60 6.16
C PHE A 415 -10.30 -5.87 6.36
N ASN A 416 -9.35 -6.05 5.43
CA ASN A 416 -8.08 -5.36 5.43
C ASN A 416 -8.26 -3.90 4.99
N LEU A 417 -8.18 -2.97 5.94
CA LEU A 417 -8.36 -1.53 5.75
C LEU A 417 -7.20 -0.90 4.95
N GLY A 418 -6.03 -1.53 4.98
CA GLY A 418 -4.84 -1.05 4.29
C GLY A 418 -3.69 -0.74 5.24
N ARG A 419 -2.64 -0.13 4.68
CA ARG A 419 -1.37 0.09 5.36
C ARG A 419 -1.40 1.34 6.23
N TYR A 420 -0.70 1.29 7.35
CA TYR A 420 -0.27 2.50 8.07
C TYR A 420 1.26 2.52 8.18
N TRP A 421 1.83 3.71 8.26
CA TRP A 421 3.24 3.90 8.50
C TRP A 421 3.50 5.21 9.24
N SER A 422 4.22 5.13 10.36
CA SER A 422 4.51 6.24 11.26
C SER A 422 5.28 7.39 10.59
N ILE A 423 5.93 7.18 9.44
CA ILE A 423 6.66 8.22 8.72
C ILE A 423 5.72 9.30 8.13
N GLY A 424 4.45 8.99 7.87
CA GLY A 424 3.49 9.95 7.31
C GLY A 424 3.52 10.03 5.78
N PRO A 425 3.01 11.11 5.15
CA PRO A 425 2.30 12.20 5.81
C PRO A 425 0.97 11.73 6.43
N GLN A 426 0.31 10.74 5.82
CA GLN A 426 -0.91 10.09 6.34
C GLN A 426 -0.68 9.52 7.75
N LYS A 427 -1.52 9.92 8.73
CA LYS A 427 -1.50 9.40 10.11
C LYS A 427 -2.79 8.69 10.53
N THR A 428 -3.83 8.71 9.69
CA THR A 428 -5.08 7.99 9.94
C THR A 428 -5.56 7.18 8.75
N LEU A 429 -6.20 6.05 9.00
CA LEU A 429 -6.93 5.26 8.00
C LEU A 429 -8.42 5.53 8.09
N TYR A 430 -9.08 5.81 6.95
CA TYR A 430 -10.52 5.91 6.88
C TYR A 430 -11.18 4.56 7.16
N LEU A 431 -12.12 4.53 8.11
CA LEU A 431 -12.95 3.38 8.45
C LEU A 431 -14.42 3.68 8.15
N PRO A 432 -14.95 3.22 6.99
CA PRO A 432 -16.33 3.47 6.59
C PRO A 432 -17.33 2.68 7.46
N ALA A 433 -18.48 3.29 7.76
CA ALA A 433 -19.53 2.72 8.60
C ALA A 433 -20.01 1.32 8.16
N PRO A 434 -20.12 0.98 6.85
CA PRO A 434 -20.53 -0.36 6.41
C PRO A 434 -19.58 -1.50 6.79
N LEU A 435 -18.34 -1.21 7.21
CA LEU A 435 -17.41 -2.21 7.76
C LEU A 435 -17.63 -2.45 9.25
N LEU A 436 -18.46 -1.63 9.89
CA LEU A 436 -18.84 -1.72 11.29
C LEU A 436 -20.28 -2.25 11.41
N LYS A 437 -20.63 -2.71 12.60
CA LYS A 437 -21.97 -3.14 12.97
C LYS A 437 -22.33 -2.65 14.37
N GLU A 438 -23.62 -2.59 14.66
CA GLU A 438 -24.10 -2.48 16.04
C GLU A 438 -23.60 -3.68 16.88
N GLY A 439 -23.22 -3.43 18.14
CA GLY A 439 -22.57 -4.39 19.01
C GLY A 439 -21.05 -4.45 18.82
N THR A 440 -20.47 -5.63 19.04
CA THR A 440 -19.02 -5.83 19.09
C THR A 440 -18.38 -5.92 17.72
N ASN A 441 -17.36 -5.09 17.48
CA ASN A 441 -16.53 -5.06 16.28
C ASN A 441 -15.09 -5.43 16.65
N GLU A 442 -14.50 -6.33 15.87
CA GLU A 442 -13.10 -6.73 16.04
C GLU A 442 -12.19 -5.79 15.25
N ILE A 443 -11.15 -5.28 15.92
CA ILE A 443 -10.08 -4.49 15.29
C ILE A 443 -8.75 -5.18 15.56
N VAL A 444 -8.07 -5.57 14.50
CA VAL A 444 -6.76 -6.22 14.53
C VAL A 444 -5.73 -5.35 13.83
N VAL A 445 -4.54 -5.22 14.42
CA VAL A 445 -3.39 -4.55 13.82
C VAL A 445 -2.30 -5.59 13.64
N PHE A 446 -1.86 -5.79 12.40
CA PHE A 446 -0.57 -6.43 12.14
C PHE A 446 0.50 -5.34 12.20
N GLU A 447 1.38 -5.41 13.18
CA GLU A 447 2.52 -4.50 13.36
C GLU A 447 3.81 -5.24 13.03
N GLU A 448 4.72 -4.62 12.31
CA GLU A 448 5.94 -5.23 11.81
C GLU A 448 7.14 -5.07 12.76
N MET A 449 7.13 -4.08 13.65
CA MET A 449 8.25 -3.77 14.54
C MET A 449 7.78 -3.46 15.97
N PHE A 450 7.46 -2.20 16.27
CA PHE A 450 7.12 -1.76 17.63
C PHE A 450 5.64 -1.38 17.71
N PRO A 451 4.87 -2.02 18.61
CA PRO A 451 3.46 -1.72 18.78
C PRO A 451 3.23 -0.48 19.64
N GLY A 452 2.11 0.19 19.40
CA GLY A 452 1.54 1.12 20.36
C GLY A 452 0.66 0.41 21.40
N GLU A 453 0.22 1.16 22.41
CA GLU A 453 -0.60 0.61 23.50
C GLU A 453 -2.11 0.61 23.20
N SER A 454 -2.54 1.44 22.25
CA SER A 454 -3.95 1.68 21.96
C SER A 454 -4.20 2.03 20.51
N ILE A 455 -5.45 1.85 20.08
CA ILE A 455 -5.96 2.20 18.77
C ILE A 455 -7.00 3.30 18.98
N THR A 456 -6.81 4.47 18.37
CA THR A 456 -7.70 5.62 18.57
C THR A 456 -8.63 5.78 17.37
N LEU A 457 -9.92 5.91 17.62
CA LEU A 457 -10.95 6.14 16.62
C LEU A 457 -11.51 7.56 16.76
N GLN A 458 -11.22 8.40 15.77
CA GLN A 458 -11.55 9.82 15.78
C GLN A 458 -12.45 10.21 14.61
N ASN A 459 -13.08 11.38 14.69
CA ASN A 459 -14.07 11.84 13.71
C ASN A 459 -13.48 12.74 12.61
N LYS A 460 -12.16 12.91 12.56
CA LYS A 460 -11.45 13.68 11.52
C LYS A 460 -10.20 12.95 11.06
N PRO A 461 -9.86 12.99 9.77
CA PRO A 461 -8.60 12.45 9.27
C PRO A 461 -7.41 13.33 9.67
N VAL A 462 -6.21 12.75 9.63
CA VAL A 462 -4.92 13.46 9.67
C VAL A 462 -4.10 12.94 8.50
N LEU A 463 -3.99 13.72 7.43
CA LEU A 463 -3.34 13.32 6.18
C LEU A 463 -1.93 13.92 5.99
N GLY A 464 -1.58 14.97 6.74
CA GLY A 464 -0.27 15.63 6.68
C GLY A 464 -0.30 17.01 7.30
#